data_AF-A0A7X0FHP0-F1
#
_entry.id   AF-A0A7X0FHP0-F1
#
_cell.length_a   1.000
_cell.length_b   1.000
_cell.length_c   1.000
_cell.angle_alpha   90.00
_cell.angle_beta   90.00
_cell.angle_gamma   90.00
#
_symmetry.space_group_name_H-M   'P 1'
#
loop_
_entity.id
_entity.type
_entity.pdbx_description
1 polymer ?
#
loop_
_entity_poly.entity_id
_entity_poly.type
_entity_poly.pdbx_seq_one_letter_code
_entity_poly.pdbx_strand_id
1 'polypeptide(L)'
;MTLTSFVIVLAVVGFFVYIGMKLFPMYMEFYAVRSAMKGLATEAGSAEMDPSQAKASLFRRLDINNSDNVKPSDVTFERTDTGVKMHVAYEVRRPLIANLDVVGKFDATQDLTTRGGQ
;
A
#
# COMPACT_ATOMS: atom_id res chain seq x y z
N MET A 1 -20.64 -3.43 -38.06
CA MET A 1 -19.39 -2.80 -37.59
C MET A 1 -18.67 -2.24 -38.81
N THR A 2 -18.46 -0.93 -38.90
CA THR A 2 -17.55 -0.36 -39.91
C THR A 2 -16.11 -0.42 -39.36
N LEU A 3 -15.10 -0.43 -40.22
CA LEU A 3 -13.69 -0.41 -39.81
C LEU A 3 -13.41 0.73 -38.82
N THR A 4 -14.00 1.90 -39.09
CA THR A 4 -13.91 3.08 -38.22
C THR A 4 -14.51 2.84 -36.83
N SER A 5 -15.71 2.25 -36.75
CA SER A 5 -16.30 1.90 -35.45
C SER A 5 -15.45 0.89 -34.67
N PHE A 6 -14.84 -0.07 -35.35
CA PHE A 6 -13.94 -1.05 -34.71
C PHE A 6 -12.67 -0.38 -34.15
N VAL A 7 -12.03 0.50 -34.91
CA VAL A 7 -10.83 1.23 -34.49
C VAL A 7 -11.12 2.13 -33.28
N ILE A 8 -12.27 2.82 -33.25
CA ILE A 8 -12.66 3.66 -32.11
C ILE A 8 -12.81 2.82 -30.85
N VAL A 9 -13.47 1.66 -30.93
CA VAL A 9 -13.62 0.74 -29.78
C VAL A 9 -12.26 0.27 -29.28
N LEU A 10 -11.35 -0.12 -30.19
CA LEU A 10 -10.00 -0.53 -29.82
C LEU A 10 -9.21 0.59 -29.13
N ALA A 11 -9.35 1.84 -29.59
CA ALA A 11 -8.68 2.98 -28.96
C ALA A 11 -9.17 3.19 -27.52
N VAL A 12 -10.48 3.10 -27.29
CA VAL A 12 -11.07 3.22 -25.94
C VAL A 12 -10.63 2.07 -25.05
N VAL A 13 -10.67 0.83 -25.55
CA VAL A 13 -10.19 -0.35 -24.79
C VAL A 13 -8.71 -0.22 -24.45
N GLY A 14 -7.88 0.17 -25.42
CA GLY A 14 -6.44 0.37 -25.23
C GLY A 14 -6.14 1.43 -24.16
N PHE A 15 -6.92 2.51 -24.12
CA PHE A 15 -6.81 3.53 -23.08
C PHE A 15 -7.08 2.97 -21.67
N PHE A 16 -8.16 2.19 -21.49
CA PHE A 16 -8.46 1.57 -20.19
C PHE A 16 -7.43 0.51 -19.80
N VAL A 17 -6.97 -0.31 -20.75
CA VAL A 17 -5.90 -1.28 -20.51
C VAL A 17 -4.61 -0.56 -20.08
N TYR A 18 -4.26 0.55 -20.72
CA TYR A 18 -3.10 1.37 -20.35
C TYR A 18 -3.18 1.91 -18.92
N ILE A 19 -4.33 2.47 -18.53
CA ILE A 19 -4.56 2.90 -17.14
C ILE A 19 -4.48 1.71 -16.19
N GLY A 20 -5.11 0.58 -16.54
CA GLY A 20 -5.08 -0.64 -15.75
C GLY A 20 -3.67 -1.13 -15.47
N MET A 21 -2.78 -1.10 -16.46
CA MET A 21 -1.37 -1.46 -16.30
C MET A 21 -0.62 -0.54 -15.31
N LYS A 22 -1.02 0.73 -15.18
CA LYS A 22 -0.43 1.68 -14.21
C LYS A 22 -1.01 1.50 -12.80
N LEU A 23 -2.30 1.23 -12.70
CA LEU A 23 -2.99 1.03 -11.42
C LEU A 23 -2.59 -0.31 -10.78
N PHE A 24 -2.40 -1.35 -11.57
CA PHE A 24 -2.06 -2.69 -11.08
C PHE A 24 -0.87 -2.72 -10.10
N PRO A 25 0.33 -2.19 -10.43
CA PRO A 25 1.45 -2.18 -9.49
C PRO A 25 1.17 -1.35 -8.22
N MET A 26 0.33 -0.31 -8.29
CA MET A 26 -0.03 0.49 -7.11
C MET A 26 -0.86 -0.33 -6.10
N TYR A 27 -1.80 -1.15 -6.59
CA TYR A 27 -2.57 -2.04 -5.73
C TYR A 27 -1.74 -3.22 -5.20
N MET A 28 -0.80 -3.73 -5.99
CA MET A 28 0.14 -4.76 -5.54
C MET A 28 1.00 -4.26 -4.38
N GLU A 29 1.49 -3.03 -4.47
CA GLU A 29 2.21 -2.38 -3.37
C GLU A 29 1.34 -2.21 -2.13
N PHE A 30 0.09 -1.75 -2.29
CA PHE A 30 -0.84 -1.67 -1.16
C PHE A 30 -1.08 -3.01 -0.47
N TYR A 31 -1.20 -4.09 -1.25
CA TYR A 31 -1.32 -5.44 -0.70
C TYR A 31 -0.06 -5.87 0.06
N ALA A 32 1.12 -5.58 -0.50
CA ALA A 32 2.41 -5.79 0.16
C ALA A 32 2.49 -5.05 1.50
N VAL A 33 2.07 -3.77 1.54
CA VAL A 33 2.02 -2.98 2.77
C VAL A 33 1.12 -3.63 3.81
N ARG A 34 -0.11 -4.00 3.44
CA ARG A 34 -1.03 -4.69 4.35
C ARG A 34 -0.47 -6.02 4.86
N SER A 35 0.21 -6.77 3.99
CA SER A 35 0.87 -8.03 4.37
C SER A 35 2.00 -7.80 5.37
N ALA A 36 2.85 -6.80 5.13
CA ALA A 36 3.91 -6.40 6.05
C ALA A 36 3.36 -5.94 7.40
N MET A 37 2.29 -5.14 7.40
CA MET A 37 1.59 -4.70 8.60
C MET A 37 1.05 -5.87 9.41
N LYS A 38 0.35 -6.81 8.76
CA LYS A 38 -0.16 -8.02 9.40
C LYS A 38 0.98 -8.87 9.96
N GLY A 39 2.06 -9.02 9.19
CA GLY A 39 3.23 -9.77 9.60
C GLY A 39 3.90 -9.19 10.84
N LEU A 40 3.99 -7.86 10.97
CA LEU A 40 4.45 -7.20 12.19
C LEU A 40 3.49 -7.44 13.36
N ALA A 41 2.18 -7.33 13.14
CA ALA A 41 1.17 -7.58 14.16
C ALA A 41 1.22 -9.01 14.73
N THR A 42 1.67 -9.99 13.94
CA THR A 42 1.84 -11.38 14.39
C THR A 42 3.15 -11.65 15.14
N GLU A 43 4.09 -10.70 15.17
CA GLU A 43 5.31 -10.85 15.97
C GLU A 43 4.97 -10.86 17.47
N ALA A 44 5.56 -11.80 18.22
CA ALA A 44 5.40 -11.86 19.66
C ALA A 44 5.94 -10.58 20.30
N GLY A 45 5.15 -9.94 21.17
CA GLY A 45 5.51 -8.66 21.77
C GLY A 45 5.41 -7.47 20.83
N SER A 46 4.75 -7.58 19.66
CA SER A 46 4.59 -6.45 18.72
C SER A 46 3.92 -5.22 19.35
N ALA A 47 3.00 -5.42 20.31
CA ALA A 47 2.36 -4.34 21.06
C ALA A 47 3.27 -3.69 22.13
N GLU A 48 4.36 -4.37 22.51
CA GLU A 48 5.31 -3.94 23.54
C GLU A 48 6.56 -3.28 22.93
N MET A 49 6.71 -3.37 21.59
CA MET A 49 7.83 -2.75 20.88
C MET A 49 7.83 -1.24 21.02
N ASP A 50 9.02 -0.68 21.18
CA ASP A 50 9.22 0.76 21.00
C ASP A 50 8.80 1.18 19.58
N PRO A 51 8.13 2.33 19.37
CA PRO A 51 7.68 2.77 18.05
C PRO A 51 8.81 2.81 16.99
N SER A 52 10.04 3.15 17.39
CA SER A 52 11.19 3.16 16.47
C SER A 52 11.57 1.74 16.00
N GLN A 53 11.47 0.75 16.89
CA GLN A 53 11.74 -0.65 16.59
C GLN A 53 10.62 -1.25 15.75
N ALA A 54 9.35 -1.02 16.10
CA ALA A 54 8.20 -1.45 15.32
C ALA A 54 8.26 -0.90 13.88
N LYS A 55 8.64 0.36 13.74
CA LYS A 55 8.89 1.00 12.44
C LYS A 55 10.01 0.33 11.67
N ALA A 56 11.17 0.10 12.30
CA ALA A 56 12.30 -0.59 11.64
C ALA A 56 11.91 -2.01 11.17
N SER A 57 11.15 -2.75 11.96
CA SER A 57 10.63 -4.07 11.60
C SER A 57 9.64 -4.00 10.42
N LEU A 58 8.75 -3.00 10.40
CA LEU A 58 7.86 -2.77 9.27
C LEU A 58 8.65 -2.48 7.99
N PHE A 59 9.59 -1.54 8.03
CA PHE A 59 10.37 -1.14 6.84
C PHE A 59 11.23 -2.29 6.30
N ARG A 60 11.82 -3.11 7.18
CA ARG A 60 12.52 -4.33 6.76
C ARG A 60 11.60 -5.29 5.97
N ARG A 61 10.32 -5.38 6.35
CA ARG A 61 9.33 -6.19 5.63
C ARG A 61 8.89 -5.53 4.32
N LEU A 62 8.79 -4.20 4.29
CA LEU A 62 8.46 -3.44 3.08
C LEU A 62 9.55 -3.54 2.02
N ASP A 63 10.83 -3.50 2.42
CA ASP A 63 11.99 -3.67 1.54
C ASP A 63 11.94 -5.01 0.80
N ILE A 64 11.52 -6.08 1.48
CA ILE A 64 11.37 -7.42 0.88
C ILE A 64 10.23 -7.45 -0.15
N ASN A 65 9.19 -6.63 0.03
CA ASN A 65 8.00 -6.63 -0.81
C ASN A 65 8.01 -5.53 -1.90
N ASN A 66 9.14 -4.84 -2.13
CA ASN A 66 9.29 -3.76 -3.11
C ASN A 66 8.28 -2.61 -2.95
N SER A 67 8.01 -2.17 -1.70
CA SER A 67 7.17 -1.00 -1.45
C SER A 67 8.00 0.26 -1.32
N ASP A 68 8.34 0.86 -2.46
CA ASP A 68 9.26 1.99 -2.53
C ASP A 68 8.58 3.36 -2.26
N ASN A 69 7.24 3.43 -2.27
CA ASN A 69 6.53 4.70 -2.14
C ASN A 69 6.18 5.06 -0.69
N VAL A 70 6.21 4.09 0.23
CA VAL A 70 5.91 4.32 1.65
C VAL A 70 7.13 4.95 2.32
N LYS A 71 6.93 6.13 2.93
CA LYS A 71 7.99 6.82 3.66
C LYS A 71 7.82 6.64 5.15
N PRO A 72 8.90 6.77 5.94
CA PRO A 72 8.82 6.80 7.40
C PRO A 72 7.78 7.79 7.94
N SER A 73 7.56 8.93 7.28
CA SER A 73 6.56 9.92 7.68
C SER A 73 5.11 9.44 7.57
N ASP A 74 4.88 8.41 6.75
CA ASP A 74 3.55 7.92 6.39
C ASP A 74 3.04 6.87 7.40
N VAL A 75 3.89 6.50 8.36
CA VAL A 75 3.64 5.47 9.37
C VAL A 75 3.55 6.10 10.74
N THR A 76 2.41 5.90 11.40
CA THR A 76 2.16 6.35 12.76
C THR A 76 1.76 5.17 13.66
N PHE A 77 2.12 5.28 14.94
CA PHE A 77 1.77 4.31 15.97
C PHE A 77 1.08 5.07 17.10
N GLU A 78 -0.16 4.71 17.39
CA GLU A 78 -0.98 5.34 18.41
C GLU A 78 -1.27 4.33 19.52
N ARG A 79 -1.06 4.72 20.79
CA ARG A 79 -1.47 3.89 21.93
C ARG A 79 -2.98 4.02 22.11
N THR A 80 -3.65 2.88 22.21
CA THR A 80 -5.09 2.78 22.46
C THR A 80 -5.34 2.03 23.77
N ASP A 81 -6.58 2.05 24.26
CA ASP A 81 -6.96 1.31 25.48
C ASP A 81 -6.71 -0.20 25.39
N THR A 82 -6.63 -0.74 24.17
CA THR A 82 -6.51 -2.17 23.87
C THR A 82 -5.15 -2.60 23.34
N GLY A 83 -4.20 -1.67 23.14
CA GLY A 83 -2.87 -1.97 22.62
C GLY A 83 -2.24 -0.82 21.84
N VAL A 84 -1.59 -1.14 20.72
CA VAL A 84 -0.99 -0.16 19.81
C VAL A 84 -1.66 -0.29 18.45
N LYS A 85 -2.13 0.83 17.90
CA LYS A 85 -2.70 0.91 16.55
C LYS A 85 -1.63 1.45 15.60
N MET A 86 -1.31 0.66 14.58
CA MET A 86 -0.44 1.09 13.49
C MET A 86 -1.29 1.62 12.34
N HIS A 87 -0.98 2.83 11.89
CA HIS A 87 -1.65 3.48 10.76
C HIS A 87 -0.62 3.83 9.67
N VAL A 88 -0.93 3.49 8.43
CA VAL A 88 -0.08 3.71 7.26
C VAL A 88 -0.92 4.39 6.19
N ALA A 89 -0.60 5.64 5.89
CA ALA A 89 -1.32 6.44 4.89
C ALA A 89 -0.34 7.16 3.95
N TYR A 90 -0.42 6.85 2.66
CA TYR A 90 0.51 7.33 1.64
C TYR A 90 -0.15 7.53 0.28
N GLU A 91 0.51 8.29 -0.59
CA GLU A 91 0.08 8.51 -1.97
C GLU A 91 1.11 7.94 -2.94
N VAL A 92 0.64 7.20 -3.94
CA VAL A 92 1.48 6.79 -5.08
C VAL A 92 1.09 7.64 -6.28
N ARG A 93 2.07 8.33 -6.87
CA ARG A 93 1.89 9.15 -8.07
C ARG A 93 2.64 8.53 -9.24
N ARG A 94 1.96 8.33 -10.37
CA ARG A 94 2.58 7.83 -11.59
C ARG A 94 2.19 8.71 -12.78
N PRO A 95 3.14 9.05 -13.68
CA PRO A 95 2.82 9.78 -14.89
C PRO A 95 1.92 8.92 -15.79
N LEU A 96 0.86 9.54 -16.31
CA LEU A 96 -0.10 8.91 -17.20
C LEU A 96 0.13 9.34 -18.66
N ILE A 97 -0.17 10.58 -19.01
CA ILE A 97 0.05 11.14 -20.34
C ILE A 97 0.26 12.66 -20.26
N ALA A 98 1.25 13.18 -20.99
CA ALA A 98 1.63 14.59 -20.95
C ALA A 98 1.81 15.09 -19.51
N ASN A 99 1.00 16.07 -19.08
CA ASN A 99 1.00 16.68 -17.76
C ASN A 99 -0.04 16.07 -16.79
N LEU A 100 -0.60 14.91 -17.12
CA LEU A 100 -1.57 14.20 -16.30
C LEU A 100 -0.91 13.05 -15.54
N ASP A 101 -1.15 13.04 -14.22
CA ASP A 101 -0.73 11.97 -13.32
C ASP A 101 -1.94 11.17 -12.82
N VAL A 102 -1.71 9.89 -12.53
CA VAL A 102 -2.62 9.08 -11.71
C VAL A 102 -2.12 9.09 -10.27
N VAL A 103 -3.05 9.33 -9.34
CA VAL A 103 -2.76 9.36 -7.91
C VAL A 103 -3.63 8.34 -7.19
N GLY A 104 -2.98 7.40 -6.50
CA GLY A 104 -3.64 6.45 -5.62
C GLY A 104 -3.41 6.87 -4.18
N LYS A 105 -4.48 7.02 -3.41
CA LYS A 105 -4.41 7.29 -1.98
C LYS A 105 -4.71 6.00 -1.24
N PHE A 106 -3.77 5.57 -0.43
CA PHE A 106 -3.85 4.32 0.31
C PHE A 106 -3.84 4.61 1.79
N ASP A 107 -4.76 3.98 2.50
CA ASP A 107 -4.90 4.07 3.96
C ASP A 107 -5.15 2.66 4.50
N ALA A 108 -4.33 2.26 5.46
CA ALA A 108 -4.50 1.01 6.18
C ALA A 108 -4.22 1.21 7.67
N THR A 109 -5.04 0.53 8.48
CA THR A 109 -4.86 0.43 9.93
C THR A 109 -4.73 -1.04 10.33
N GLN A 110 -3.85 -1.33 11.29
CA GLN A 110 -3.68 -2.65 11.87
C GLN A 110 -3.41 -2.52 13.36
N ASP A 111 -4.20 -3.22 14.18
CA ASP A 111 -3.93 -3.30 15.62
C ASP A 111 -2.80 -4.31 15.89
N LEU A 112 -1.85 -3.90 16.73
CA LEU A 112 -0.79 -4.73 17.29
C LEU A 112 -1.31 -5.25 18.64
N THR A 113 -1.34 -6.57 18.82
CA THR A 113 -1.88 -7.19 20.03
C THR A 113 -0.78 -7.92 20.78
N THR A 114 -0.82 -7.87 22.12
CA THR A 114 0.11 -8.58 23.01
C THR A 114 -0.02 -10.12 22.90
N ARG A 115 -1.13 -10.65 22.35
CA ARG A 115 -1.28 -12.08 22.12
C ARG A 115 -0.84 -12.42 20.70
N GLY A 116 0.37 -12.97 20.58
CA GLY A 116 0.72 -13.79 19.42
C GLY A 116 -0.41 -14.79 19.19
N GLY A 117 -0.97 -14.78 17.99
CA GLY A 117 -2.14 -15.61 17.65
C GLY A 117 -1.88 -17.08 17.97
N GLN A 118 -2.84 -17.69 18.67
CA GLN A 118 -3.14 -19.11 18.48
C GLN A 118 -3.93 -19.25 17.18
#